data_AF-A0A0P7MJG5-F1
#
_entry.id   AF-A0A0P7MJG5-F1
#
_cell.length_a   1.000
_cell.length_b   1.000
_cell.length_c   1.000
_cell.angle_alpha   90.00
_cell.angle_beta   90.00
_cell.angle_gamma   90.00
#
_symmetry.space_group_name_H-M   'P 1'
#
loop_
_entity.id
_entity.type
_entity.pdbx_description
1 polymer ?
#
loop_
_entity_poly.entity_id
_entity_poly.type
_entity_poly.pdbx_seq_one_letter_code
_entity_poly.pdbx_strand_id
1 'polypeptide(L)'
;MYDRLIVGQRNVKPYLVSDKNIPRLREKFNGKEKKVRAVVLLAQNSGYIKMEEVAFLCKITRMTLYRWRTQDKTFQKECDRLLDKAFKHTRNEYNRITRRRVFSLAELCGGWYGYRNLEDIIYDLPLL
;
A
#
# COMPACT_ATOMS: atom_id res chain seq x y z
N MET A 1 -13.68 13.54 -6.60
CA MET A 1 -13.40 13.18 -5.19
C MET A 1 -13.33 11.66 -5.14
N TYR A 2 -12.14 11.07 -4.96
CA TYR A 2 -11.99 9.61 -4.89
C TYR A 2 -12.25 9.20 -3.44
N ASP A 3 -13.46 8.72 -3.14
CA ASP A 3 -13.81 8.26 -1.79
C ASP A 3 -12.83 7.17 -1.35
N ARG A 4 -12.07 7.52 -0.31
CA ARG A 4 -10.93 6.79 0.22
C ARG A 4 -11.41 5.61 1.06
N LEU A 5 -11.98 4.60 0.42
CA LEU A 5 -12.04 3.26 1.01
C LEU A 5 -10.61 2.72 1.04
N ILE A 6 -9.99 2.87 2.20
CA ILE A 6 -8.66 2.37 2.50
C ILE A 6 -8.84 1.33 3.59
N VAL A 7 -8.68 0.07 3.22
CA VAL A 7 -8.62 -1.04 4.15
C VAL A 7 -7.13 -1.32 4.37
N GLY A 8 -6.59 -0.95 5.52
CA GLY A 8 -5.17 -1.08 5.84
C GLY A 8 -4.93 -1.83 7.15
N GLN A 9 -3.70 -2.33 7.35
CA GLN A 9 -3.22 -2.81 8.64
C GLN A 9 -3.42 -1.73 9.72
N ARG A 10 -4.00 -2.09 10.87
CA ARG A 10 -4.46 -1.17 11.94
C ARG A 10 -3.40 -0.18 12.46
N ASN A 11 -2.11 -0.39 12.15
CA ASN A 11 -1.00 0.42 12.68
C ASN A 11 -0.10 1.06 11.61
N VAL A 12 -0.31 0.84 10.31
CA VAL A 12 0.55 1.41 9.25
C VAL A 12 -0.23 2.46 8.48
N LYS A 13 0.36 3.64 8.28
CA LYS A 13 -0.28 4.68 7.46
C LYS A 13 -0.54 4.14 6.06
N PRO A 14 -1.75 4.38 5.52
CA PRO A 14 -2.09 3.82 4.23
C PRO A 14 -1.39 4.55 3.08
N TYR A 15 -1.06 3.79 2.05
CA TYR A 15 -0.52 4.36 0.82
C TYR A 15 -1.61 5.13 0.08
N LEU A 16 -1.35 6.41 -0.17
CA LEU A 16 -2.17 7.27 -1.00
C LEU A 16 -1.48 7.52 -2.33
N VAL A 17 -2.17 7.22 -3.44
CA VAL A 17 -1.65 7.56 -4.76
C VAL A 17 -1.61 9.08 -4.88
N SER A 18 -0.41 9.63 -5.08
CA SER A 18 -0.23 11.08 -5.14
C SER A 18 -1.04 11.73 -6.27
N ASP A 19 -1.46 12.98 -6.07
CA ASP A 19 -2.20 13.76 -7.06
C ASP A 19 -1.47 13.91 -8.40
N LYS A 20 -0.13 13.85 -8.42
CA LYS A 20 0.67 13.86 -9.66
C LYS A 20 0.54 12.58 -10.50
N ASN A 21 0.19 11.44 -9.89
CA ASN A 21 0.06 10.17 -10.61
C ASN A 21 -1.30 10.09 -11.33
N ILE A 22 -2.35 10.75 -10.82
CA ILE A 22 -3.71 10.64 -11.36
C ILE A 22 -3.79 11.24 -12.79
N PRO A 23 -3.32 12.47 -13.07
CA PRO A 23 -3.25 13.03 -14.42
C PRO A 23 -2.43 12.18 -15.38
N ARG A 24 -1.27 11.68 -14.94
CA ARG A 24 -0.42 10.79 -15.76
C ARG A 24 -1.15 9.50 -16.14
N LEU A 25 -1.91 8.90 -15.22
CA LEU A 25 -2.73 7.73 -15.53
C LEU A 25 -3.85 8.08 -16.51
N ARG A 26 -4.46 9.26 -16.38
CA ARG A 26 -5.49 9.74 -17.33
C ARG A 26 -4.92 9.86 -18.74
N GLU A 27 -3.76 10.48 -18.89
CA GLU A 27 -3.07 10.60 -20.18
C GLU A 27 -2.77 9.21 -20.76
N LYS A 28 -2.16 8.31 -19.97
CA LYS A 28 -1.82 6.96 -20.42
C LYS A 28 -3.00 6.11 -20.84
N PHE A 29 -4.16 6.31 -20.23
CA PHE A 29 -5.37 5.55 -20.55
C PHE A 29 -6.31 6.31 -21.48
N ASN A 30 -5.84 7.36 -22.15
CA ASN A 30 -6.64 8.19 -23.07
C ASN A 30 -7.97 8.65 -22.43
N GLY A 31 -7.93 9.11 -21.18
CA GLY A 31 -9.09 9.60 -20.44
C GLY A 31 -10.06 8.53 -19.93
N LYS A 32 -9.72 7.24 -20.01
CA LYS A 32 -10.58 6.15 -19.49
C LYS A 32 -10.58 6.14 -17.95
N GLU A 33 -11.41 6.99 -17.34
CA GLU A 33 -11.51 7.17 -15.88
C GLU A 33 -11.72 5.88 -15.10
N LYS A 34 -12.51 4.92 -15.64
CA LYS A 34 -12.73 3.63 -14.97
C LYS A 34 -11.44 2.81 -14.81
N LYS A 35 -10.53 2.87 -15.80
CA LYS A 35 -9.21 2.24 -15.70
C LYS A 35 -8.33 2.95 -14.68
N VAL A 36 -8.29 4.28 -14.72
CA VAL A 36 -7.56 5.10 -13.75
C VAL A 36 -7.99 4.76 -12.33
N ARG A 37 -9.31 4.75 -12.08
CA ARG A 37 -9.89 4.43 -10.78
C ARG A 37 -9.55 3.01 -10.33
N ALA A 38 -9.63 2.03 -11.24
CA ALA A 38 -9.29 0.64 -10.92
C ALA A 38 -7.81 0.50 -10.49
N VAL A 39 -6.88 1.10 -11.24
CA VAL A 39 -5.45 1.09 -10.91
C VAL A 39 -5.20 1.73 -9.54
N VAL A 40 -5.84 2.88 -9.26
CA VAL A 40 -5.71 3.58 -7.99
C VAL A 40 -6.23 2.72 -6.83
N LEU A 41 -7.43 2.15 -6.95
CA LEU A 41 -8.03 1.31 -5.91
C LEU A 41 -7.19 0.07 -5.61
N LEU A 42 -6.69 -0.61 -6.66
CA LEU A 42 -5.82 -1.78 -6.52
C LEU A 42 -4.52 -1.44 -5.79
N ALA A 43 -3.92 -0.29 -6.08
CA ALA A 43 -2.67 0.12 -5.45
C ALA A 43 -2.86 0.56 -3.99
N GLN A 44 -3.92 1.30 -3.67
CA GLN A 44 -4.18 1.80 -2.32
C GLN A 44 -4.62 0.69 -1.35
N ASN A 45 -5.25 -0.35 -1.86
CA ASN A 45 -5.80 -1.46 -1.07
C ASN A 45 -5.14 -2.80 -1.40
N SER A 46 -3.85 -2.77 -1.77
CA SER A 46 -3.10 -3.98 -2.14
C SER A 46 -3.22 -5.05 -1.05
N GLY A 47 -3.84 -6.19 -1.40
CA GLY A 47 -4.05 -7.33 -0.50
C GLY A 47 -5.29 -7.24 0.41
N TYR A 48 -6.06 -6.15 0.38
CA TYR A 48 -7.22 -5.94 1.26
C TYR A 48 -8.56 -5.85 0.55
N ILE A 49 -8.58 -5.48 -0.73
CA ILE A 49 -9.80 -5.40 -1.53
C ILE A 49 -9.85 -6.56 -2.54
N LYS A 50 -11.02 -7.19 -2.66
CA LYS A 50 -11.25 -8.25 -3.66
C LYS A 50 -11.46 -7.64 -5.05
N MET A 51 -11.18 -8.43 -6.09
CA MET A 51 -11.37 -8.02 -7.48
C MET A 51 -12.84 -7.68 -7.79
N GLU A 52 -13.77 -8.39 -7.17
CA GLU A 52 -15.20 -8.16 -7.21
C GLU A 52 -15.57 -6.75 -6.71
N GLU A 53 -15.00 -6.34 -5.58
CA GLU A 53 -15.26 -5.05 -4.94
C GLU A 53 -14.67 -3.90 -5.78
N VAL A 54 -13.46 -4.07 -6.32
CA VAL A 54 -12.86 -3.09 -7.24
C VAL A 54 -13.71 -2.91 -8.48
N ALA A 55 -14.19 -4.01 -9.07
CA ALA A 55 -15.05 -3.97 -10.25
C ALA A 55 -16.38 -3.24 -9.95
N PHE A 56 -17.00 -3.54 -8.80
CA PHE A 56 -18.20 -2.88 -8.31
C PHE A 56 -17.99 -1.37 -8.14
N LEU A 57 -16.94 -0.95 -7.41
CA LEU A 57 -16.62 0.46 -7.20
C LEU A 57 -16.31 1.21 -8.50
N CYS A 58 -15.72 0.52 -9.49
CA CYS A 58 -15.44 1.09 -10.80
C CYS A 58 -16.62 1.04 -11.77
N LYS A 59 -17.77 0.47 -11.37
CA LYS A 59 -18.95 0.25 -12.23
C LYS A 59 -18.58 -0.47 -13.53
N ILE A 60 -17.86 -1.59 -13.40
CA ILE A 60 -17.48 -2.51 -14.48
C ILE A 60 -17.76 -3.95 -14.08
N THR A 61 -17.81 -4.85 -15.05
CA THR A 61 -17.89 -6.28 -14.75
C THR A 61 -16.55 -6.82 -14.27
N ARG A 62 -16.58 -7.86 -13.43
CA ARG A 62 -15.38 -8.59 -13.00
C ARG A 62 -14.55 -9.09 -14.19
N MET A 63 -15.22 -9.57 -15.23
CA MET A 63 -14.57 -10.03 -16.47
C MET A 63 -13.82 -8.91 -17.18
N THR A 64 -14.35 -7.69 -17.19
CA THR A 64 -13.66 -6.53 -17.78
C THR A 64 -12.37 -6.22 -17.04
N LEU A 65 -12.43 -6.20 -15.71
CA LEU A 65 -11.25 -5.98 -14.87
C LEU A 65 -10.21 -7.09 -15.05
N TYR A 66 -10.66 -8.34 -15.14
CA TYR A 66 -9.79 -9.49 -15.42
C TYR A 66 -9.08 -9.36 -16.78
N ARG A 67 -9.81 -8.99 -17.84
CA ARG A 67 -9.22 -8.75 -19.18
C ARG A 67 -8.18 -7.63 -19.15
N TRP A 68 -8.42 -6.55 -18.41
CA TRP A 68 -7.40 -5.49 -18.28
C TRP A 68 -6.13 -5.99 -17.58
N ARG A 69 -6.25 -6.80 -16.53
CA ARG A 69 -5.09 -7.38 -15.82
C ARG A 69 -4.28 -8.34 -16.68
N THR A 70 -4.94 -9.09 -17.56
CA THR A 70 -4.30 -10.19 -18.30
C THR A 70 -3.87 -9.78 -19.71
N GLN A 71 -4.62 -8.90 -20.37
CA GLN A 71 -4.44 -8.60 -21.79
C GLN A 71 -3.91 -7.18 -22.02
N ASP A 72 -4.12 -6.25 -21.09
CA ASP A 72 -3.65 -4.86 -21.22
C ASP A 72 -2.30 -4.69 -20.50
N LYS A 73 -1.21 -4.79 -21.27
CA LYS A 73 0.16 -4.62 -20.76
C LYS A 73 0.39 -3.26 -20.11
N THR A 74 -0.25 -2.20 -20.60
CA THR A 74 -0.11 -0.84 -20.03
C THR A 74 -0.80 -0.76 -18.67
N PHE A 75 -2.00 -1.33 -18.58
CA PHE A 75 -2.73 -1.43 -17.31
C PHE A 75 -1.93 -2.21 -16.27
N GLN A 76 -1.44 -3.40 -16.64
CA GLN A 76 -0.67 -4.24 -15.75
C GLN A 76 0.62 -3.54 -15.28
N LYS A 77 1.36 -2.90 -16.19
CA LYS A 77 2.58 -2.15 -15.86
C LYS A 77 2.33 -1.00 -14.88
N GLU A 78 1.22 -0.27 -15.02
CA GLU A 78 0.89 0.82 -14.09
C GLU A 78 0.40 0.31 -12.73
N CYS A 79 -0.31 -0.82 -12.70
CA CYS A 79 -0.61 -1.53 -11.46
C CYS A 79 0.68 -1.91 -10.72
N ASP A 80 1.59 -2.62 -11.38
CA ASP A 80 2.83 -3.10 -10.76
C ASP A 80 3.70 -1.94 -10.27
N ARG A 81 3.84 -0.87 -11.06
CA ARG A 81 4.56 0.35 -10.67
C ARG A 81 4.00 0.98 -9.39
N LEU A 82 2.68 1.05 -9.25
CA LEU A 82 2.06 1.66 -8.08
C LEU A 82 2.02 0.71 -6.88
N LEU A 83 1.93 -0.60 -7.12
CA LEU A 83 2.09 -1.63 -6.11
C LEU A 83 3.50 -1.58 -5.48
N ASP A 84 4.56 -1.46 -6.30
CA ASP A 84 5.93 -1.29 -5.79
C ASP A 84 6.06 -0.06 -4.88
N LYS A 85 5.40 1.04 -5.23
CA LYS A 85 5.38 2.24 -4.39
C LYS A 85 4.61 2.01 -3.10
N ALA A 86 3.48 1.32 -3.17
CA ALA A 86 2.70 0.95 -1.98
C ALA A 86 3.53 0.06 -1.04
N PHE A 87 4.18 -0.97 -1.56
CA PHE A 87 5.06 -1.84 -0.76
C PHE A 87 6.23 -1.08 -0.13
N LYS A 88 6.89 -0.20 -0.89
CA LYS A 88 7.96 0.67 -0.36
C LYS A 88 7.44 1.59 0.75
N HIS A 89 6.24 2.17 0.57
CA HIS A 89 5.61 3.01 1.59
C HIS A 89 5.32 2.22 2.86
N THR A 90 4.64 1.09 2.75
CA THR A 90 4.32 0.20 3.88
C THR A 90 5.58 -0.24 4.62
N ARG A 91 6.63 -0.63 3.89
CA ARG A 91 7.94 -1.01 4.48
C ARG A 91 8.58 0.15 5.24
N ASN A 92 8.58 1.35 4.66
CA ASN A 92 9.18 2.53 5.29
C ASN A 92 8.41 2.95 6.55
N GLU A 93 7.08 2.93 6.50
CA GLU A 93 6.24 3.25 7.65
C GLU A 93 6.39 2.18 8.75
N TYR A 94 6.43 0.90 8.40
CA TYR A 94 6.74 -0.17 9.35
C TYR A 94 8.09 0.06 10.03
N ASN A 95 9.16 0.29 9.26
CA ASN A 95 10.49 0.55 9.80
C ASN A 95 10.51 1.80 10.71
N ARG A 96 9.75 2.83 10.38
CA ARG A 96 9.62 4.05 11.19
C ARG A 96 8.96 3.74 12.54
N ILE A 97 7.90 2.95 12.55
CA ILE A 97 7.21 2.53 13.78
C ILE A 97 8.12 1.66 14.63
N THR A 98 8.76 0.65 14.03
CA THR A 98 9.67 -0.25 14.74
C THR A 98 10.84 0.51 15.35
N ARG A 99 11.48 1.43 14.59
CA ARG A 99 12.54 2.29 15.15
C ARG A 99 12.05 3.12 16.33
N ARG A 100 10.87 3.75 16.24
CA ARG A 100 10.30 4.53 17.35
C ARG A 100 10.06 3.66 18.59
N ARG A 101 9.56 2.43 18.41
CA ARG A 101 9.37 1.49 19.52
C ARG A 101 10.69 1.11 20.17
N VAL A 102 11.72 0.79 19.37
CA VAL A 102 13.07 0.48 19.87
C VAL A 102 13.66 1.66 20.66
N PHE A 103 13.53 2.89 20.15
CA PHE A 103 13.96 4.09 20.88
C PHE A 103 13.21 4.26 22.21
N SER A 104 11.87 4.14 22.20
CA SER A 104 11.06 4.26 23.42
C SER A 104 11.36 3.16 24.45
N LEU A 105 11.60 1.93 24.01
CA LEU A 105 12.04 0.83 24.87
C LEU A 105 13.43 1.11 25.47
N ALA A 106 14.37 1.58 24.67
CA ALA A 106 15.71 1.95 25.15
C ALA A 106 15.69 3.11 26.16
N GLU A 107 14.78 4.07 26.01
CA GLU A 107 14.53 5.15 26.98
C GLU A 107 13.91 4.61 28.28
N LEU A 108 12.92 3.71 28.19
CA LEU A 108 12.27 3.08 29.35
C LEU A 108 13.22 2.14 30.12
N CYS A 109 14.14 1.48 29.43
CA CYS A 109 15.12 0.57 30.03
C CYS A 109 16.37 1.29 30.57
N GLY A 110 16.36 2.63 30.70
CA GLY A 110 17.39 3.37 31.42
C GLY A 110 18.66 3.73 30.64
N GLY A 111 18.59 3.76 29.31
CA GLY A 111 19.68 4.23 28.46
C GLY A 111 20.58 3.11 27.93
N TRP A 112 21.18 3.38 26.77
CA TRP A 112 21.97 2.47 25.94
C TRP A 112 23.11 1.77 26.71
N TYR A 113 22.80 0.64 27.34
CA TYR A 113 23.78 -0.36 27.70
C TYR A 113 23.39 -1.68 27.03
N GLY A 114 24.13 -2.03 25.97
CA GLY A 114 24.43 -3.45 25.71
C GLY A 114 23.80 -4.14 24.51
N TYR A 115 22.80 -3.61 23.81
CA TYR A 115 22.25 -4.32 22.64
C TYR A 115 23.12 -4.10 21.40
N ARG A 116 24.19 -4.90 21.29
CA ARG A 116 25.10 -4.90 20.12
C ARG A 116 24.47 -5.50 18.86
N ASN A 117 23.34 -6.22 18.96
CA ASN A 117 22.65 -6.75 17.80
C ASN A 117 21.13 -6.53 17.90
N LEU A 118 20.54 -6.03 16.81
CA LEU A 118 19.09 -5.82 16.65
C LEU A 118 18.25 -7.09 16.82
N GLU A 119 18.87 -8.27 16.73
CA GLU A 119 18.20 -9.56 16.87
C GLU A 119 17.77 -9.84 18.31
N ASP A 120 18.50 -9.34 19.31
CA ASP A 120 18.22 -9.61 20.72
C ASP A 120 16.93 -8.92 21.22
N ILE A 121 16.53 -7.80 20.59
CA ILE A 121 15.32 -7.04 20.97
C ILE A 121 14.04 -7.69 20.42
N ILE A 122 14.14 -8.49 19.35
CA ILE A 122 12.96 -9.07 18.68
C ILE A 122 12.43 -10.28 19.46
N TYR A 123 13.27 -10.98 20.23
CA TYR A 123 12.90 -12.20 20.96
C TYR A 123 12.39 -11.97 22.39
N ASP A 124 12.57 -10.78 22.97
CA ASP A 124 12.20 -10.48 24.37
C ASP A 124 10.88 -9.70 24.54
N LEU A 125 10.09 -9.51 23.47
CA LEU A 125 8.75 -8.96 23.59
C LEU A 125 7.76 -10.10 23.92
N PRO A 126 7.13 -10.12 25.12
CA PRO A 126 6.06 -11.07 25.38
C PRO A 126 4.91 -10.77 24.41
N LEU A 127 4.47 -11.81 23.71
CA LEU A 127 3.23 -11.83 22.93
C LEU A 127 2.07 -11.52 23.88
N LEU A 128 1.66 -10.26 23.93
CA LEU A 128 0.42 -9.79 24.55
C LEU A 128 -0.46 -9.10 23.51
#